data_AF-A0A9E4E4Q5-F1
#
_entry.id   AF-A0A9E4E4Q5-F1
#
_cell.length_a   1.000
_cell.length_b   1.000
_cell.length_c   1.000
_cell.angle_alpha   90.00
_cell.angle_beta   90.00
_cell.angle_gamma   90.00
#
_symmetry.space_group_name_H-M   'P 1'
#
loop_
_entity.id
_entity.type
_entity.pdbx_description
1 polymer ?
#
loop_
_entity_poly.entity_id
_entity_poly.type
_entity_poly.pdbx_seq_one_letter_code
_entity_poly.pdbx_strand_id
1 'polypeptide(L)'
;MASPIAHEGNAARPLIHRLLSNPEWRARYLAHVRTVADEWLDWDVLGPIVKEYQELIDAEVQQDDKKLYDYQDFATGTPADLERFVTERREYLRNHPELNKPSPKITT
;
A
#
# COMPACT_ATOMS: atom_id res chain seq x y z
N MET A 1 -9.22 7.23 -3.06
CA MET A 1 -8.13 6.24 -3.21
C MET A 1 -7.74 6.09 -4.69
N ALA A 2 -6.45 5.99 -5.02
CA ALA A 2 -5.97 5.88 -6.41
C ALA A 2 -6.21 4.46 -6.98
N SER A 3 -6.61 4.33 -8.24
CA SER A 3 -6.83 3.01 -8.85
C SER A 3 -5.53 2.17 -8.91
N PRO A 4 -5.59 0.83 -8.71
CA PRO A 4 -4.44 -0.06 -8.89
C PRO A 4 -3.89 -0.06 -10.32
N ILE A 5 -4.71 0.29 -11.31
CA ILE A 5 -4.32 0.43 -12.72
C ILE A 5 -4.16 1.89 -13.14
N ALA A 6 -3.92 2.78 -12.17
CA ALA A 6 -3.67 4.18 -12.46
C ALA A 6 -2.58 4.32 -13.54
N HIS A 7 -2.84 5.20 -14.51
CA HIS A 7 -1.96 5.47 -15.64
C HIS A 7 -1.86 4.37 -16.72
N GLU A 8 -2.72 3.35 -16.75
CA GLU A 8 -2.72 2.35 -17.83
C GLU A 8 -2.88 2.97 -19.23
N GLY A 9 -3.60 4.10 -19.36
CA GLY A 9 -3.76 4.85 -20.61
C GLY A 9 -2.85 6.08 -20.75
N ASN A 10 -1.88 6.30 -19.84
CA ASN A 10 -1.09 7.53 -19.84
C ASN A 10 0.17 7.40 -20.71
N ALA A 11 0.16 8.02 -21.89
CA ALA A 11 1.31 8.05 -22.81
C ALA A 11 2.57 8.69 -22.21
N ALA A 12 2.43 9.61 -21.24
CA ALA A 12 3.57 10.22 -20.54
C ALA A 12 4.23 9.27 -19.51
N ARG A 13 3.63 8.10 -19.25
CA ARG A 13 4.18 7.02 -18.42
C ARG A 13 4.34 5.75 -19.27
N PRO A 14 5.28 5.74 -20.22
CA PRO A 14 5.35 4.72 -21.27
C PRO A 14 5.56 3.30 -20.75
N LEU A 15 6.28 3.13 -19.63
CA LEU A 15 6.49 1.82 -19.03
C LEU A 15 5.19 1.22 -18.50
N ILE A 16 4.47 1.94 -17.62
CA ILE A 16 3.19 1.48 -17.06
C ILE A 16 2.17 1.24 -18.17
N HIS A 17 2.08 2.18 -19.12
CA HIS A 17 1.19 2.05 -20.27
C HIS A 17 1.46 0.77 -21.07
N ARG A 18 2.73 0.50 -21.44
CA ARG A 18 3.08 -0.72 -22.20
C ARG A 18 2.86 -2.00 -21.41
N LEU A 19 3.17 -2.01 -20.11
CA LEU A 19 3.01 -3.20 -19.28
C LEU A 19 1.54 -3.55 -19.06
N LEU A 20 0.71 -2.57 -18.72
CA LEU A 20 -0.71 -2.79 -18.45
C LEU A 20 -1.54 -2.96 -19.74
N SER A 21 -1.04 -2.53 -20.90
CA SER A 21 -1.69 -2.80 -22.19
C SER A 21 -1.55 -4.27 -22.64
N ASN A 22 -0.57 -5.01 -22.12
CA ASN A 22 -0.45 -6.44 -22.37
C ASN A 22 -1.41 -7.23 -21.44
N PRO A 23 -2.40 -7.97 -21.96
CA PRO A 23 -3.40 -8.65 -21.12
C PRO A 23 -2.82 -9.64 -20.12
N GLU A 24 -1.78 -10.38 -20.50
CA GLU A 24 -1.15 -11.37 -19.63
C GLU A 24 -0.40 -10.69 -18.48
N TRP A 25 0.39 -9.66 -18.78
CA TRP A 25 1.15 -8.93 -17.76
C TRP A 25 0.23 -8.15 -16.84
N ARG A 26 -0.85 -7.56 -17.37
CA ARG A 26 -1.90 -6.92 -16.57
C ARG A 26 -2.55 -7.90 -15.59
N ALA A 27 -2.89 -9.11 -16.06
CA ALA A 27 -3.48 -10.14 -15.20
C ALA A 27 -2.52 -10.60 -14.10
N ARG A 28 -1.22 -10.79 -14.42
CA ARG A 28 -0.18 -11.14 -13.44
C ARG A 28 0.01 -10.05 -12.40
N TYR A 29 0.09 -8.78 -12.84
CA TYR A 29 0.17 -7.63 -11.94
C TYR A 29 -1.02 -7.58 -10.97
N LEU A 30 -2.25 -7.70 -11.47
CA LEU A 30 -3.46 -7.69 -10.65
C LEU A 30 -3.54 -8.89 -9.69
N ALA A 31 -2.94 -10.03 -10.03
CA ALA A 31 -2.81 -11.16 -9.11
C ALA A 31 -1.85 -10.83 -7.95
N HIS A 32 -0.70 -10.20 -8.23
CA HIS A 32 0.20 -9.73 -7.17
C HIS A 32 -0.42 -8.66 -6.29
N VAL A 33 -1.18 -7.71 -6.87
CA VAL A 33 -1.89 -6.71 -6.06
C VAL A 33 -2.89 -7.37 -5.10
N ARG A 34 -3.59 -8.43 -5.54
CA ARG A 34 -4.47 -9.22 -4.66
C ARG A 34 -3.69 -9.88 -3.51
N THR A 35 -2.58 -10.56 -3.82
CA THR A 35 -1.71 -11.14 -2.80
C THR A 35 -1.28 -10.11 -1.76
N VAL A 36 -0.83 -8.91 -2.20
CA VAL A 36 -0.47 -7.83 -1.27
C VAL A 36 -1.69 -7.38 -0.45
N ALA A 37 -2.85 -7.18 -1.06
CA ALA A 37 -4.05 -6.71 -0.37
C ALA A 37 -4.59 -7.74 0.67
N ASP A 38 -4.44 -9.02 0.38
CA ASP A 38 -4.99 -10.09 1.22
C ASP A 38 -4.02 -10.51 2.33
N GLU A 39 -2.72 -10.58 2.04
CA GLU A 39 -1.70 -11.14 2.95
C GLU A 39 -0.91 -10.08 3.72
N TRP A 40 -0.74 -8.86 3.17
CA TRP A 40 0.18 -7.86 3.73
C TRP A 40 -0.47 -6.55 4.12
N LEU A 41 -1.43 -6.07 3.34
CA LEU A 41 -2.13 -4.81 3.60
C LEU A 41 -3.26 -5.03 4.63
N ASP A 42 -2.90 -5.56 5.78
CA ASP A 42 -3.77 -5.81 6.94
C ASP A 42 -3.16 -5.10 8.15
N TRP A 43 -3.99 -4.45 8.98
CA TRP A 43 -3.49 -3.80 10.19
C TRP A 43 -3.00 -4.81 11.22
N ASP A 44 -3.58 -6.01 11.25
CA ASP A 44 -3.07 -7.08 12.13
C ASP A 44 -1.63 -7.52 11.75
N VAL A 45 -1.21 -7.26 10.51
CA VAL A 45 0.16 -7.51 10.02
C VAL A 45 1.05 -6.28 10.17
N LEU A 46 0.58 -5.11 9.72
CA LEU A 46 1.39 -3.88 9.67
C LEU A 46 1.46 -3.17 11.02
N GLY A 47 0.44 -3.25 11.86
CA GLY A 47 0.37 -2.59 13.17
C GLY A 47 1.54 -2.96 14.10
N PRO A 48 1.86 -4.26 14.27
CA PRO A 48 3.03 -4.67 15.04
C PRO A 48 4.36 -4.11 14.49
N ILE A 49 4.52 -4.07 13.16
CA ILE A 49 5.73 -3.54 12.51
C ILE A 49 5.85 -2.02 12.73
N VAL A 50 4.74 -1.29 12.58
CA VAL A 50 4.69 0.16 12.84
C VAL A 50 5.06 0.44 14.29
N LYS A 51 4.53 -0.35 15.23
CA LYS A 51 4.84 -0.22 16.66
C LYS A 51 6.32 -0.50 16.94
N GLU A 52 6.89 -1.54 16.36
CA GLU A 52 8.31 -1.86 16.49
C GLU A 52 9.19 -0.69 16.05
N TYR A 53 8.89 -0.08 14.90
CA TYR A 53 9.65 1.08 14.42
C TYR A 53 9.39 2.34 15.23
N GLN A 54 8.18 2.55 15.74
CA GLN A 54 7.89 3.67 16.63
C GLN A 54 8.70 3.57 17.92
N GLU A 55 8.71 2.38 18.55
CA GLU A 55 9.50 2.11 19.76
C GLU A 55 11.01 2.23 19.51
N LEU A 56 11.49 1.80 18.34
CA LEU A 56 12.91 1.88 17.97
C LEU A 56 13.46 3.30 17.92
N ILE A 57 12.63 4.29 17.55
CA ILE A 57 13.08 5.68 17.35
C ILE A 57 12.53 6.67 18.38
N ASP A 58 11.74 6.20 19.34
CA ASP A 58 10.99 7.06 20.27
C ASP A 58 11.91 8.02 21.05
N ALA A 59 13.00 7.49 21.63
CA ALA A 59 13.93 8.27 22.43
C ALA A 59 14.67 9.33 21.61
N GLU A 60 15.05 9.00 20.38
CA GLU A 60 15.74 9.87 19.44
C GLU A 60 14.82 11.00 18.97
N VAL A 61 13.55 10.70 18.67
CA VAL A 61 12.55 11.72 18.31
C VAL A 61 12.27 12.65 19.50
N GLN A 62 12.23 12.14 20.73
CA GLN A 62 12.04 12.98 21.92
C GLN A 62 13.21 13.94 22.17
N GLN A 63 14.43 13.51 21.83
CA GLN A 63 15.66 14.29 22.02
C GLN A 63 15.95 15.25 20.87
N ASP A 64 15.21 15.18 19.77
CA ASP A 64 15.42 16.03 18.59
C ASP A 64 15.08 17.50 18.87
N ASP A 65 16.11 18.32 18.95
CA ASP A 65 16.06 19.77 19.13
C ASP A 65 15.91 20.54 17.79
N LYS A 66 15.94 19.84 16.64
CA LYS A 66 15.70 20.35 15.28
C LYS A 66 14.52 19.64 14.60
N LYS A 67 13.46 19.46 15.35
CA LYS A 67 12.25 18.73 14.95
C LYS A 67 11.38 19.46 13.91
N LEU A 68 10.80 18.68 13.00
CA LEU A 68 9.80 19.14 12.01
C LEU A 68 8.36 19.18 12.57
N TYR A 69 8.11 18.46 13.67
CA TYR A 69 6.83 18.27 14.33
C TYR A 69 7.05 18.09 15.84
N ASP A 70 5.99 18.17 16.65
CA ASP A 70 6.13 17.96 18.09
C ASP A 70 6.12 16.47 18.46
N TYR A 71 6.83 16.11 19.54
CA TYR A 71 6.92 14.71 20.00
C TYR A 71 5.53 14.09 20.26
N GLN A 72 4.55 14.87 20.71
CA GLN A 72 3.17 14.39 20.89
C GLN A 72 2.49 14.00 19.56
N ASP A 73 2.79 14.70 18.47
CA ASP A 73 2.28 14.35 17.14
C ASP A 73 2.84 12.99 16.71
N PHE A 74 4.11 12.74 16.98
CA PHE A 74 4.74 11.43 16.75
C PHE A 74 4.13 10.33 17.62
N ALA A 75 3.99 10.57 18.93
CA ALA A 75 3.54 9.59 19.90
C ALA A 75 2.08 9.14 19.65
N THR A 76 1.21 10.05 19.20
CA THR A 76 -0.24 9.80 19.12
C THR A 76 -0.79 9.78 17.69
N GLY A 77 -0.23 10.55 16.77
CA GLY A 77 -0.80 10.72 15.42
C GLY A 77 -0.47 9.57 14.46
N THR A 78 0.76 9.05 14.55
CA THR A 78 1.30 8.12 13.54
C THR A 78 0.52 6.79 13.41
N PRO A 79 0.17 6.08 14.51
CA PRO A 79 -0.48 4.78 14.38
C PRO A 79 -1.90 4.85 13.83
N ALA A 80 -2.71 5.83 14.28
CA ALA A 80 -4.12 5.92 13.91
C ALA A 80 -4.33 6.29 12.44
N ASP A 81 -3.50 7.17 11.89
CA ASP A 81 -3.59 7.58 10.49
C ASP A 81 -3.14 6.46 9.54
N LEU A 82 -2.12 5.69 9.93
CA LEU A 82 -1.66 4.53 9.18
C LEU A 82 -2.69 3.39 9.20
N GLU A 83 -3.30 3.11 10.36
CA GLU A 83 -4.37 2.12 10.49
C GLU A 83 -5.56 2.45 9.57
N ARG A 84 -6.00 3.71 9.60
CA ARG A 84 -7.07 4.21 8.74
C ARG A 84 -6.71 4.03 7.27
N PHE A 85 -5.51 4.45 6.86
CA PHE A 85 -5.06 4.29 5.47
C PHE A 85 -5.02 2.83 5.04
N VAL A 86 -4.42 1.94 5.83
CA VAL A 86 -4.30 0.51 5.52
C VAL A 86 -5.69 -0.10 5.35
N THR A 87 -6.60 0.16 6.29
CA THR A 87 -7.97 -0.37 6.28
C THR A 87 -8.74 0.11 5.05
N GLU A 88 -8.83 1.43 4.84
CA GLU A 88 -9.55 2.00 3.71
C GLU A 88 -8.94 1.57 2.37
N ARG A 89 -7.61 1.46 2.29
CA ARG A 89 -6.93 1.05 1.06
C ARG A 89 -7.21 -0.41 0.74
N ARG A 90 -7.17 -1.29 1.75
CA ARG A 90 -7.48 -2.71 1.59
C ARG A 90 -8.91 -2.91 1.11
N GLU A 91 -9.86 -2.25 1.76
CA GLU A 91 -11.27 -2.30 1.37
C GLU A 91 -11.49 -1.80 -0.06
N TYR A 92 -10.85 -0.68 -0.42
CA TYR A 92 -10.91 -0.15 -1.79
C TYR A 92 -10.39 -1.16 -2.82
N LEU A 93 -9.25 -1.80 -2.56
CA LEU A 93 -8.65 -2.76 -3.49
C LEU A 93 -9.51 -4.02 -3.64
N ARG A 94 -10.02 -4.57 -2.53
CA ARG A 94 -10.89 -5.76 -2.54
C ARG A 94 -12.19 -5.54 -3.30
N ASN A 95 -12.72 -4.32 -3.25
CA ASN A 95 -13.95 -3.97 -3.96
C ASN A 95 -13.71 -3.47 -5.40
N HIS A 96 -12.45 -3.38 -5.85
CA HIS A 96 -12.14 -2.82 -7.17
C HIS A 96 -12.44 -3.84 -8.30
N PRO A 97 -13.20 -3.47 -9.35
CA PRO A 97 -13.64 -4.40 -10.40
C PRO A 97 -12.53 -5.19 -11.10
N GLU A 98 -11.36 -4.58 -11.29
CA GLU A 98 -10.21 -5.23 -11.92
C GLU A 98 -9.58 -6.34 -11.07
N LEU A 99 -9.70 -6.26 -9.73
CA LEU A 99 -9.16 -7.29 -8.84
C LEU A 99 -10.14 -8.48 -8.71
N ASN A 100 -11.42 -8.28 -8.98
CA ASN A 100 -12.44 -9.35 -8.95
C ASN A 100 -12.43 -10.25 -10.20
N LYS A 101 -11.47 -10.06 -11.11
CA LYS A 101 -11.31 -10.90 -12.30
C LYS A 101 -10.56 -12.19 -11.97
N PRO A 102 -10.83 -13.30 -12.69
CA PRO A 102 -10.14 -14.56 -12.49
C PRO A 102 -8.62 -14.39 -12.52
N SER A 103 -7.90 -15.13 -11.67
CA SER A 103 -6.45 -15.19 -11.73
C SER A 103 -5.97 -15.77 -13.06
N PRO A 104 -4.86 -15.28 -13.64
CA PRO A 104 -4.28 -15.88 -14.83
C PRO A 104 -3.84 -17.31 -14.54
N LYS A 105 -4.05 -18.23 -15.50
CA LYS A 105 -3.42 -19.55 -15.47
C LYS A 105 -1.97 -19.39 -15.93
N ILE A 106 -1.01 -19.69 -15.06
CA ILE A 106 0.40 -19.70 -15.42
C ILE A 106 0.67 -21.06 -16.07
N THR A 107 0.83 -21.08 -17.40
CA THR A 107 1.34 -22.27 -18.10
C THR A 107 2.86 -22.18 -18.09
N THR A 108 3.51 -23.16 -17.46
CA THR A 108 4.97 -23.36 -17.48
C THR A 108 5.44 -23.93 -18.81
#